data_AF-A0A3B8LEQ5-F1
#
_entry.id   AF-A0A3B8LEQ5-F1
#
_cell.length_a   1.000
_cell.length_b   1.000
_cell.length_c   1.000
_cell.angle_alpha   90.00
_cell.angle_beta   90.00
_cell.angle_gamma   90.00
#
_symmetry.space_group_name_H-M   'P 1'
#
loop_
_entity.id
_entity.type
_entity.pdbx_description
1 polymer ?
#
loop_
_entity_poly.entity_id
_entity_poly.type
_entity_poly.pdbx_seq_one_letter_code
_entity_poly.pdbx_strand_id
1 'polypeptide(L)'
;MSALFKKYLAKARQDLLQHELEDGLKAVNSALHMKPGDLEALRCKIDILLKLGHFQKAADHLMVGLEQHPFQSKWMLELSELMINRLHQPSEALRWLSRVFRARGVSEEDERRAYRLQVEAMIDQERLYEAWLVLRKACTVFPEEADLLFLRGWVTLQLGRYYASASTFQKLLRIKPEHVDAHYYLGVAYEGMGEASLMLRQFSHTHKLDQVMPPQLRLSASAFRRIAERVLDEMWPLRGAPLLCIRDYPDSSQLAEAPHDPRRMGMLSPNIELSRQGEQPQRWRLTFYQWNIERFCFTPEEIEEEMVAILRQECEDKGLSSSMHSYSAS
;
A
#
# COMPACT_ATOMS: atom_id res chain seq x y z
N MET A 1 -13.91 -46.72 -9.92
CA MET A 1 -13.11 -45.60 -9.37
C MET A 1 -13.31 -44.28 -10.12
N SER A 2 -13.26 -44.24 -11.47
CA SER A 2 -13.42 -42.98 -12.24
C SER A 2 -14.76 -42.25 -12.04
N ALA A 3 -15.90 -42.96 -11.97
CA ALA A 3 -17.22 -42.35 -11.79
C ALA A 3 -17.40 -41.70 -10.39
N LEU A 4 -16.88 -42.36 -9.36
CA LEU A 4 -16.97 -41.87 -7.98
C LEU A 4 -16.04 -40.66 -7.76
N PHE A 5 -14.84 -40.66 -8.35
CA PHE A 5 -13.97 -39.48 -8.39
C PHE A 5 -14.68 -38.28 -9.01
N LYS A 6 -15.28 -38.45 -10.21
CA LYS A 6 -16.02 -37.37 -10.89
C LYS A 6 -17.19 -36.85 -10.04
N LYS A 7 -17.90 -37.75 -9.35
CA LYS A 7 -18.99 -37.39 -8.44
C LYS A 7 -18.50 -36.52 -7.29
N TYR A 8 -17.42 -36.90 -6.62
CA TYR A 8 -16.86 -36.13 -5.51
C TYR A 8 -16.30 -34.78 -5.95
N LEU A 9 -15.60 -34.73 -7.09
CA LEU A 9 -15.09 -33.47 -7.63
C LEU A 9 -16.22 -32.52 -8.05
N ALA A 10 -17.27 -33.03 -8.69
CA ALA A 10 -18.45 -32.24 -9.05
C ALA A 10 -19.15 -31.68 -7.82
N LYS A 11 -19.32 -32.50 -6.78
CA LYS A 11 -19.86 -32.06 -5.49
C LYS A 11 -18.98 -30.96 -4.88
N ALA A 12 -17.67 -31.15 -4.79
CA ALA A 12 -16.77 -30.15 -4.22
C ALA A 12 -16.85 -28.80 -4.92
N ARG A 13 -16.97 -28.80 -6.26
CA ARG A 13 -17.16 -27.57 -7.05
C ARG A 13 -18.52 -26.91 -6.77
N GLN A 14 -19.57 -27.71 -6.64
CA GLN A 14 -20.90 -27.20 -6.30
C GLN A 14 -20.88 -26.55 -4.91
N ASP A 15 -20.37 -27.26 -3.90
CA ASP A 15 -20.29 -26.78 -2.53
C ASP A 15 -19.42 -25.49 -2.45
N LEU A 16 -18.33 -25.41 -3.22
CA LEU A 16 -17.52 -24.19 -3.37
C LEU A 16 -18.33 -23.00 -3.92
N LEU A 17 -19.20 -23.23 -4.92
CA LEU A 17 -20.08 -22.19 -5.48
C LEU A 17 -21.18 -21.78 -4.50
N GLN A 18 -21.68 -22.74 -3.70
CA GLN A 18 -22.71 -22.52 -2.69
C GLN A 18 -22.16 -21.96 -1.36
N HIS A 19 -20.85 -21.70 -1.27
CA HIS A 19 -20.15 -21.27 -0.06
C HIS A 19 -20.23 -22.29 1.11
N GLU A 20 -20.53 -23.55 0.83
CA GLU A 20 -20.52 -24.68 1.77
C GLU A 20 -19.10 -25.26 1.90
N LEU A 21 -18.16 -24.42 2.35
CA LEU A 21 -16.73 -24.67 2.21
C LEU A 21 -16.22 -25.93 2.94
N GLU A 22 -16.74 -26.23 4.12
CA GLU A 22 -16.33 -27.42 4.88
C GLU A 22 -16.76 -28.74 4.21
N ASP A 23 -17.97 -28.77 3.65
CA ASP A 23 -18.47 -29.95 2.95
C ASP A 23 -17.80 -30.12 1.58
N GLY A 24 -17.53 -29.00 0.90
CA GLY A 24 -16.68 -28.99 -0.29
C GLY A 24 -15.28 -29.53 0.02
N LEU A 25 -14.69 -29.18 1.17
CA LEU A 25 -13.38 -29.67 1.59
C LEU A 25 -13.39 -31.19 1.83
N LYS A 26 -14.44 -31.74 2.45
CA LYS A 26 -14.62 -33.20 2.62
C LYS A 26 -14.76 -33.90 1.27
N ALA A 27 -15.55 -33.32 0.36
CA ALA A 27 -15.77 -33.87 -0.97
C ALA A 27 -14.47 -33.89 -1.80
N VAL A 28 -13.70 -32.79 -1.81
CA VAL A 28 -12.44 -32.73 -2.57
C VAL A 28 -11.36 -33.62 -1.97
N ASN A 29 -11.30 -33.76 -0.64
CA ASN A 29 -10.38 -34.71 0.01
C ASN A 29 -10.70 -36.16 -0.39
N SER A 30 -12.00 -36.49 -0.52
CA SER A 30 -12.42 -37.82 -1.02
C SER A 30 -11.99 -38.02 -2.47
N ALA A 31 -12.11 -37.00 -3.32
CA ALA A 31 -11.64 -37.05 -4.71
C ALA A 31 -10.11 -37.24 -4.78
N LEU A 32 -9.35 -36.47 -4.00
CA LEU A 32 -7.89 -36.56 -3.95
C LEU A 32 -7.39 -37.86 -3.33
N HIS A 33 -8.11 -38.47 -2.39
CA HIS A 33 -7.76 -39.81 -1.90
C HIS A 33 -7.79 -40.86 -3.03
N MET A 34 -8.70 -40.71 -3.99
CA MET A 34 -8.79 -41.59 -5.16
C MET A 34 -7.76 -41.24 -6.24
N LYS A 35 -7.43 -39.95 -6.40
CA LYS A 35 -6.44 -39.43 -7.35
C LYS A 35 -5.61 -38.29 -6.73
N PRO A 36 -4.51 -38.60 -6.02
CA PRO A 36 -3.77 -37.60 -5.24
C PRO A 36 -3.12 -36.47 -6.03
N GLY A 37 -2.81 -36.68 -7.32
CA GLY A 37 -2.17 -35.71 -8.20
C GLY A 37 -3.11 -35.06 -9.22
N ASP A 38 -4.43 -35.21 -9.08
CA ASP A 38 -5.36 -34.62 -10.03
C ASP A 38 -5.38 -33.10 -9.89
N LEU A 39 -4.92 -32.39 -10.93
CA LEU A 39 -4.77 -30.93 -10.92
C LEU A 39 -6.09 -30.19 -10.71
N GLU A 40 -7.19 -30.72 -11.25
CA GLU A 40 -8.51 -30.11 -11.09
C GLU A 40 -9.02 -30.23 -9.66
N ALA A 41 -8.78 -31.38 -9.02
CA ALA A 41 -9.11 -31.58 -7.61
C ALA A 41 -8.19 -30.76 -6.70
N LEU A 42 -6.89 -30.67 -6.99
CA LEU A 42 -5.97 -29.80 -6.26
C LEU A 42 -6.38 -28.32 -6.36
N ARG A 43 -6.73 -27.84 -7.56
CA ARG A 43 -7.24 -26.48 -7.76
C ARG A 43 -8.46 -26.22 -6.89
N CYS A 44 -9.47 -27.10 -6.95
CA CYS A 44 -10.69 -26.95 -6.16
C CYS A 44 -10.39 -26.92 -4.65
N LYS A 45 -9.44 -27.73 -4.18
CA LYS A 45 -9.03 -27.72 -2.77
C LYS A 45 -8.33 -26.42 -2.37
N ILE A 46 -7.41 -25.92 -3.20
CA ILE A 46 -6.71 -24.65 -2.97
C ILE A 46 -7.73 -23.51 -2.86
N ASP A 47 -8.70 -23.43 -3.79
CA ASP A 47 -9.76 -22.41 -3.77
C ASP A 47 -10.58 -22.42 -2.47
N ILE A 48 -10.97 -23.62 -2.01
CA ILE A 48 -11.70 -23.79 -0.75
C ILE A 48 -10.84 -23.34 0.43
N LEU A 49 -9.57 -23.74 0.48
CA LEU A 49 -8.66 -23.37 1.57
C LEU A 49 -8.40 -21.87 1.63
N LEU A 50 -8.24 -21.20 0.47
CA LEU A 50 -8.09 -19.74 0.40
C LEU A 50 -9.32 -19.03 0.93
N LYS A 51 -10.53 -19.48 0.57
CA LYS A 51 -11.79 -18.92 1.09
C LYS A 51 -11.99 -19.15 2.59
N LEU A 52 -11.47 -20.26 3.13
CA LEU A 52 -11.47 -20.56 4.57
C LEU A 52 -10.37 -19.79 5.34
N GLY A 53 -9.50 -19.03 4.66
CA GLY A 53 -8.37 -18.35 5.30
C GLY A 53 -7.22 -19.28 5.71
N HIS A 54 -7.23 -20.54 5.26
CA HIS A 54 -6.18 -21.52 5.54
C HIS A 54 -4.98 -21.36 4.59
N PHE A 55 -4.35 -20.19 4.61
CA PHE A 55 -3.33 -19.77 3.64
C PHE A 55 -2.11 -20.71 3.61
N GLN A 56 -1.58 -21.14 4.76
CA GLN A 56 -0.43 -22.05 4.78
C GLN A 56 -0.75 -23.39 4.10
N LYS A 57 -1.92 -23.97 4.40
CA LYS A 57 -2.35 -25.24 3.76
C LYS A 57 -2.55 -25.07 2.26
N ALA A 58 -3.04 -23.91 1.82
CA ALA A 58 -3.17 -23.60 0.39
C ALA A 58 -1.79 -23.52 -0.29
N ALA A 59 -0.80 -22.86 0.34
CA ALA A 59 0.59 -22.83 -0.14
C ALA A 59 1.18 -24.24 -0.26
N ASP A 60 1.01 -25.08 0.76
CA ASP A 60 1.51 -26.45 0.76
C ASP A 60 0.94 -27.25 -0.43
N HIS A 61 -0.34 -27.11 -0.72
CA HIS A 61 -0.97 -27.77 -1.86
C HIS A 61 -0.55 -27.19 -3.22
N LEU A 62 -0.31 -25.88 -3.33
CA LEU A 62 0.29 -25.27 -4.51
C LEU A 62 1.70 -25.83 -4.76
N MET A 63 2.52 -25.96 -3.72
CA MET A 63 3.87 -26.54 -3.83
C MET A 63 3.83 -27.99 -4.31
N VAL A 64 2.96 -28.83 -3.74
CA VAL A 64 2.77 -30.23 -4.19
C VAL A 64 2.37 -30.30 -5.66
N GLY A 65 1.46 -29.42 -6.11
CA GLY A 65 1.09 -29.37 -7.52
C GLY A 65 2.23 -28.94 -8.44
N LEU A 66 3.05 -27.99 -7.98
CA LEU A 66 4.23 -27.50 -8.69
C LEU A 66 5.39 -28.52 -8.72
N GLU A 67 5.47 -29.45 -7.76
CA GLU A 67 6.42 -30.58 -7.83
C GLU A 67 6.07 -31.52 -8.98
N GLN A 68 4.78 -31.78 -9.18
CA GLN A 68 4.29 -32.68 -10.24
C GLN A 68 4.27 -31.99 -11.61
N HIS A 69 4.03 -30.68 -11.64
CA HIS A 69 3.89 -29.89 -12.86
C HIS A 69 4.72 -28.58 -12.76
N PRO A 70 6.05 -28.66 -12.93
CA PRO A 70 6.98 -27.59 -12.57
C PRO A 70 7.02 -26.38 -13.51
N PHE A 71 6.17 -26.33 -14.54
CA PHE A 71 6.15 -25.26 -15.54
C PHE A 71 4.88 -24.41 -15.51
N GLN A 72 4.08 -24.46 -14.44
CA GLN A 72 2.86 -23.66 -14.30
C GLN A 72 3.16 -22.28 -13.69
N SER A 73 3.43 -21.28 -14.53
CA SER A 73 3.69 -19.89 -14.11
C SER A 73 2.59 -19.32 -13.21
N LYS A 74 1.32 -19.54 -13.56
CA LYS A 74 0.16 -19.07 -12.78
C LYS A 74 0.17 -19.56 -11.33
N TRP A 75 0.47 -20.84 -11.11
CA TRP A 75 0.50 -21.42 -9.76
C TRP A 75 1.72 -20.92 -8.97
N MET A 76 2.84 -20.67 -9.64
CA MET A 76 4.00 -20.02 -9.00
C MET A 76 3.67 -18.59 -8.58
N LEU A 77 2.99 -17.82 -9.45
CA LEU A 77 2.59 -16.45 -9.16
C LEU A 77 1.61 -16.37 -7.98
N GLU A 78 0.60 -17.23 -7.96
CA GLU A 78 -0.37 -17.32 -6.86
C GLU A 78 0.29 -17.73 -5.54
N LEU A 79 1.22 -18.70 -5.58
CA LEU A 79 2.01 -19.09 -4.41
C LEU A 79 2.86 -17.94 -3.89
N SER A 80 3.57 -17.25 -4.79
CA SER A 80 4.40 -16.10 -4.45
C SER A 80 3.59 -14.94 -3.86
N GLU A 81 2.43 -14.63 -4.43
CA GLU A 81 1.53 -13.59 -3.92
C GLU A 81 0.98 -13.95 -2.54
N LEU A 82 0.63 -15.22 -2.31
CA LEU A 82 0.20 -15.70 -0.99
C LEU A 82 1.33 -15.58 0.04
N MET A 83 2.55 -15.94 -0.36
CA MET A 83 3.74 -15.82 0.48
C MET A 83 4.03 -14.37 0.87
N ILE A 84 3.90 -13.41 -0.06
CA ILE A 84 4.12 -11.98 0.20
C ILE A 84 3.00 -11.43 1.10
N ASN A 85 1.73 -11.59 0.69
CA ASN A 85 0.62 -10.83 1.25
C ASN A 85 -0.07 -11.46 2.47
N ARG A 86 0.12 -12.77 2.71
CA ARG A 86 -0.58 -13.51 3.77
C ARG A 86 0.34 -14.28 4.71
N LEU A 87 1.47 -14.77 4.20
CA LEU A 87 2.41 -15.56 5.00
C LEU A 87 3.63 -14.75 5.46
N HIS A 88 3.82 -13.52 4.94
CA HIS A 88 4.98 -12.67 5.22
C HIS A 88 6.32 -13.39 4.99
N GLN A 89 6.40 -14.15 3.90
CA GLN A 89 7.55 -14.93 3.44
C GLN A 89 8.12 -14.44 2.09
N PRO A 90 8.48 -13.15 1.95
CA PRO A 90 8.88 -12.58 0.66
C PRO A 90 10.16 -13.21 0.09
N SER A 91 11.09 -13.69 0.92
CA SER A 91 12.30 -14.38 0.47
C SER A 91 12.02 -15.72 -0.23
N GLU A 92 11.00 -16.44 0.23
CA GLU A 92 10.57 -17.68 -0.43
C GLU A 92 9.83 -17.39 -1.73
N ALA A 93 8.98 -16.35 -1.71
CA ALA A 93 8.27 -15.88 -2.89
C ALA A 93 9.25 -15.54 -4.03
N LEU A 94 10.37 -14.85 -3.72
CA LEU A 94 11.41 -14.51 -4.71
C LEU A 94 12.05 -15.75 -5.35
N ARG A 95 12.24 -16.84 -4.60
CA ARG A 95 12.74 -18.11 -5.17
C ARG A 95 11.75 -18.68 -6.19
N TRP A 96 10.46 -18.67 -5.88
CA TRP A 96 9.41 -19.12 -6.81
C TRP A 96 9.28 -18.20 -8.03
N LEU A 97 9.31 -16.88 -7.84
CA LEU A 97 9.25 -15.91 -8.94
C LEU A 97 10.43 -16.07 -9.91
N SER A 98 11.64 -16.40 -9.40
CA SER A 98 12.80 -16.67 -10.26
C SER A 98 12.59 -17.88 -11.19
N ARG A 99 11.71 -18.82 -10.82
CA ARG A 99 11.36 -19.99 -11.63
C ARG A 99 10.35 -19.65 -12.73
N VAL A 100 9.53 -18.61 -12.55
CA VAL A 100 8.58 -18.16 -13.58
C VAL A 100 9.31 -17.87 -14.89
N PHE A 101 10.39 -17.08 -14.85
CA PHE A 101 11.18 -16.75 -16.06
C PHE A 101 11.89 -17.95 -16.71
N ARG A 102 11.92 -19.12 -16.05
CA ARG A 102 12.49 -20.36 -16.58
C ARG A 102 11.41 -21.32 -17.08
N ALA A 103 10.13 -21.02 -16.84
CA ALA A 103 9.04 -21.84 -17.29
C ALA A 103 8.87 -21.75 -18.82
N ARG A 104 8.40 -22.83 -19.44
CA ARG A 104 8.13 -22.86 -20.89
C ARG A 104 6.75 -22.25 -21.14
N GLY A 105 6.65 -21.33 -22.10
CA GLY A 105 5.37 -20.78 -22.56
C GLY A 105 4.72 -19.78 -21.59
N VAL A 106 5.51 -19.03 -20.82
CA VAL A 106 5.01 -17.96 -19.95
C VAL A 106 4.42 -16.85 -20.81
N SER A 107 3.22 -16.40 -20.46
CA SER A 107 2.58 -15.26 -21.13
C SER A 107 3.27 -13.95 -20.72
N GLU A 108 3.18 -12.93 -21.58
CA GLU A 108 3.65 -11.59 -21.24
C GLU A 108 2.96 -11.03 -19.99
N GLU A 109 1.70 -11.41 -19.76
CA GLU A 109 0.95 -11.04 -18.56
C GLU A 109 1.57 -11.66 -17.29
N ASP A 110 1.87 -12.95 -17.31
CA ASP A 110 2.50 -13.66 -16.19
C ASP A 110 3.92 -13.14 -15.95
N GLU A 111 4.69 -12.84 -17.00
CA GLU A 111 6.03 -12.27 -16.87
C GLU A 111 6.01 -10.87 -16.26
N ARG A 112 5.10 -10.01 -16.72
CA ARG A 112 4.87 -8.67 -16.19
C ARG A 112 4.47 -8.71 -14.72
N ARG A 113 3.54 -9.61 -14.36
CA ARG A 113 3.12 -9.84 -12.98
C ARG A 113 4.26 -10.36 -12.12
N ALA A 114 5.11 -11.25 -12.67
CA ALA A 114 6.29 -11.75 -11.96
C ALA A 114 7.28 -10.63 -11.62
N TYR A 115 7.59 -9.75 -12.58
CA TYR A 115 8.45 -8.59 -12.33
C TYR A 115 7.88 -7.69 -11.25
N ARG A 116 6.58 -7.39 -11.31
CA ARG A 116 5.91 -6.55 -10.31
C ARG A 116 6.04 -7.14 -8.90
N LEU A 117 5.64 -8.41 -8.72
CA LEU A 117 5.72 -9.10 -7.43
C LEU A 117 7.16 -9.22 -6.91
N GLN A 118 8.16 -9.40 -7.79
CA GLN A 118 9.57 -9.44 -7.38
C GLN A 118 10.02 -8.11 -6.81
N VAL A 119 9.64 -7.01 -7.47
CA VAL A 119 10.03 -5.66 -7.07
C VAL A 119 9.34 -5.28 -5.77
N GLU A 120 8.04 -5.53 -5.63
CA GLU A 120 7.27 -5.32 -4.39
C GLU A 120 7.92 -6.08 -3.22
N ALA A 121 8.18 -7.38 -3.38
CA ALA A 121 8.84 -8.18 -2.34
C ALA A 121 10.27 -7.69 -1.99
N MET A 122 10.99 -7.08 -2.92
CA MET A 122 12.31 -6.48 -2.66
C MET A 122 12.18 -5.13 -1.95
N ILE A 123 11.17 -4.32 -2.29
CA ILE A 123 10.88 -3.06 -1.62
C ILE A 123 10.51 -3.31 -0.16
N ASP A 124 9.65 -4.30 0.11
CA ASP A 124 9.24 -4.69 1.47
C ASP A 124 10.41 -5.16 2.34
N GLN A 125 11.49 -5.64 1.70
CA GLN A 125 12.74 -6.04 2.36
C GLN A 125 13.80 -4.93 2.38
N GLU A 126 13.46 -3.70 1.96
CA GLU A 126 14.38 -2.56 1.81
C GLU A 126 15.54 -2.79 0.82
N ARG A 127 15.42 -3.80 -0.06
CA ARG A 127 16.44 -4.18 -1.05
C ARG A 127 16.31 -3.35 -2.32
N LEU A 128 16.33 -2.02 -2.16
CA LEU A 128 16.05 -1.04 -3.22
C LEU A 128 16.99 -1.14 -4.43
N TYR A 129 18.27 -1.45 -4.22
CA TYR A 129 19.22 -1.60 -5.32
C TYR A 129 18.92 -2.83 -6.19
N GLU A 130 18.51 -3.94 -5.58
CA GLU A 130 18.10 -5.15 -6.33
C GLU A 130 16.80 -4.92 -7.08
N ALA A 131 15.82 -4.26 -6.43
CA ALA A 131 14.59 -3.83 -7.07
C ALA A 131 14.88 -2.97 -8.31
N TRP A 132 15.81 -2.03 -8.22
CA TRP A 132 16.25 -1.19 -9.34
C TRP A 132 16.84 -2.00 -10.49
N LEU A 133 17.68 -3.02 -10.21
CA LEU A 133 18.24 -3.89 -11.24
C LEU A 133 17.15 -4.69 -11.96
N VAL A 134 16.18 -5.22 -11.22
CA VAL A 134 15.02 -5.95 -11.78
C VAL A 134 14.17 -5.02 -12.64
N LEU A 135 13.86 -3.81 -12.16
CA LEU A 135 13.09 -2.80 -12.90
C LEU A 135 13.79 -2.34 -14.17
N ARG A 136 15.12 -2.23 -14.16
CA ARG A 136 15.89 -1.92 -15.37
C ARG A 136 15.67 -2.98 -16.45
N LYS A 137 15.61 -4.26 -16.08
CA LYS A 137 15.27 -5.34 -17.01
C LYS A 137 13.78 -5.30 -17.39
N ALA A 138 12.87 -5.21 -16.42
CA ALA A 138 11.43 -5.23 -16.63
C ALA A 138 10.97 -4.13 -17.60
N CYS A 139 11.46 -2.90 -17.44
CA CYS A 139 11.13 -1.78 -18.33
C CYS A 139 11.81 -1.83 -19.71
N THR A 140 12.73 -2.77 -19.97
CA THR A 140 13.21 -3.03 -21.35
C THR A 140 12.28 -3.98 -22.09
N VAL A 141 11.69 -4.95 -21.39
CA VAL A 141 10.71 -5.90 -21.93
C VAL A 141 9.34 -5.22 -22.07
N PHE A 142 8.93 -4.45 -21.06
CA PHE A 142 7.64 -3.77 -20.98
C PHE A 142 7.83 -2.25 -20.85
N PRO A 143 8.20 -1.55 -21.94
CA PRO A 143 8.62 -0.15 -21.86
C PRO A 143 7.50 0.83 -21.51
N GLU A 144 6.24 0.48 -21.74
CA GLU A 144 5.07 1.33 -21.52
C GLU A 144 4.14 0.77 -20.43
N GLU A 145 4.60 -0.21 -19.67
CA GLU A 145 3.81 -0.73 -18.56
C GLU A 145 3.78 0.28 -17.40
N ALA A 146 2.58 0.80 -17.12
CA ALA A 146 2.40 1.90 -16.18
C ALA A 146 2.83 1.52 -14.76
N ASP A 147 2.47 0.33 -14.29
CA ASP A 147 2.80 -0.12 -12.93
C ASP A 147 4.32 -0.28 -12.75
N LEU A 148 5.00 -0.82 -13.77
CA LEU A 148 6.46 -0.98 -13.74
C LEU A 148 7.19 0.36 -13.86
N LEU A 149 6.66 1.30 -14.65
CA LEU A 149 7.20 2.67 -14.71
C LEU A 149 7.02 3.40 -13.38
N PHE A 150 5.88 3.24 -12.72
CA PHE A 150 5.63 3.81 -11.40
C PHE A 150 6.62 3.27 -10.37
N LEU A 151 6.74 1.94 -10.26
CA LEU A 151 7.70 1.29 -9.35
C LEU A 151 9.14 1.72 -9.66
N ARG A 152 9.52 1.83 -10.93
CA ARG A 152 10.85 2.32 -11.32
C ARG A 152 11.08 3.75 -10.86
N GLY A 153 10.14 4.65 -11.12
CA GLY A 153 10.22 6.05 -10.69
C GLY A 153 10.39 6.13 -9.18
N TRP A 154 9.53 5.42 -8.43
CA TRP A 154 9.55 5.39 -6.98
C TRP A 154 10.87 4.82 -6.42
N VAL A 155 11.33 3.65 -6.89
CA VAL A 155 12.60 3.07 -6.43
C VAL A 155 13.78 3.98 -6.75
N THR A 156 13.81 4.61 -7.92
CA THR A 156 14.89 5.57 -8.23
C THR A 156 14.83 6.83 -7.38
N LEU A 157 13.64 7.27 -6.96
CA LEU A 157 13.47 8.37 -6.02
C LEU A 157 14.05 8.01 -4.65
N GLN A 158 13.71 6.83 -4.11
CA GLN A 158 14.24 6.35 -2.82
C GLN A 158 15.76 6.19 -2.83
N LEU A 159 16.34 5.85 -3.97
CA LEU A 159 17.80 5.79 -4.17
C LEU A 159 18.46 7.17 -4.38
N GLY A 160 17.72 8.28 -4.25
CA GLY A 160 18.22 9.65 -4.46
C GLY A 160 18.53 9.99 -5.92
N ARG A 161 18.10 9.17 -6.88
CA ARG A 161 18.36 9.37 -8.32
C ARG A 161 17.28 10.24 -8.94
N TYR A 162 17.19 11.49 -8.48
CA TYR A 162 16.09 12.41 -8.80
C TYR A 162 15.86 12.63 -10.31
N TYR A 163 16.93 12.85 -11.10
CA TYR A 163 16.81 13.00 -12.55
C TYR A 163 16.21 11.76 -13.25
N ALA A 164 16.63 10.57 -12.84
CA ALA A 164 16.14 9.31 -13.41
C ALA A 164 14.68 9.05 -13.00
N SER A 165 14.33 9.39 -11.77
CA SER A 165 12.97 9.36 -11.24
C SER A 165 12.06 10.30 -12.03
N ALA A 166 12.45 11.57 -12.16
CA ALA A 166 11.69 12.58 -12.89
C ALA A 166 11.44 12.17 -14.34
N SER A 167 12.47 11.68 -15.05
CA SER A 167 12.33 11.17 -16.42
C SER A 167 11.37 9.99 -16.51
N THR A 168 11.39 9.09 -15.52
CA THR A 168 10.51 7.91 -15.50
C THR A 168 9.05 8.31 -15.23
N PHE A 169 8.79 9.20 -14.26
CA PHE A 169 7.45 9.70 -13.98
C PHE A 169 6.89 10.54 -15.13
N GLN A 170 7.71 11.37 -15.79
CA GLN A 170 7.29 12.06 -17.01
C GLN A 170 6.86 11.08 -18.11
N LYS A 171 7.55 9.94 -18.25
CA LYS A 171 7.14 8.89 -19.20
C LYS A 171 5.80 8.28 -18.80
N LEU A 172 5.62 7.94 -17.52
CA LEU A 172 4.36 7.43 -17.00
C LEU A 172 3.20 8.41 -17.26
N LEU A 173 3.40 9.70 -17.00
CA LEU A 173 2.39 10.74 -17.21
C LEU A 173 2.05 10.99 -18.69
N ARG A 174 2.89 10.60 -19.65
CA ARG A 174 2.50 10.58 -21.07
C ARG A 174 1.49 9.46 -21.38
N ILE A 175 1.52 8.37 -20.62
CA ILE A 175 0.65 7.19 -20.80
C ILE A 175 -0.63 7.35 -19.97
N LYS A 176 -0.49 7.79 -18.72
CA LYS A 176 -1.59 8.07 -17.79
C LYS A 176 -1.48 9.53 -17.28
N PRO A 177 -2.02 10.51 -18.03
CA PRO A 177 -1.91 11.93 -17.69
C PRO A 177 -2.52 12.33 -16.35
N GLU A 178 -3.48 11.55 -15.83
CA GLU A 178 -4.17 11.82 -14.57
C GLU A 178 -3.65 10.95 -13.41
N HIS A 179 -2.47 10.33 -13.55
CA HIS A 179 -1.89 9.50 -12.50
C HIS A 179 -1.38 10.36 -11.34
N VAL A 180 -2.17 10.44 -10.26
CA VAL A 180 -1.94 11.40 -9.18
C VAL A 180 -0.63 11.17 -8.44
N ASP A 181 -0.33 9.93 -8.09
CA ASP A 181 0.92 9.62 -7.39
C ASP A 181 2.16 9.91 -8.25
N ALA A 182 2.06 9.78 -9.57
CA ALA A 182 3.15 10.11 -10.49
C ALA A 182 3.38 11.63 -10.52
N HIS A 183 2.33 12.45 -10.46
CA HIS A 183 2.48 13.90 -10.28
C HIS A 183 3.11 14.23 -8.93
N TYR A 184 2.65 13.60 -7.84
CA TYR A 184 3.20 13.82 -6.51
C TYR A 184 4.71 13.50 -6.47
N TYR A 185 5.09 12.27 -6.84
CA TYR A 185 6.48 11.85 -6.78
C TYR A 185 7.38 12.52 -7.82
N LEU A 186 6.82 13.01 -8.95
CA LEU A 186 7.56 13.90 -9.85
C LEU A 186 7.83 15.26 -9.18
N GLY A 187 6.88 15.79 -8.41
CA GLY A 187 7.08 16.98 -7.57
C GLY A 187 8.19 16.77 -6.55
N VAL A 188 8.17 15.65 -5.81
CA VAL A 188 9.23 15.28 -4.86
C VAL A 188 10.59 15.11 -5.56
N ALA A 189 10.62 14.52 -6.76
CA ALA A 189 11.84 14.42 -7.54
C ALA A 189 12.41 15.80 -7.92
N TYR A 190 11.56 16.74 -8.33
CA TYR A 190 12.00 18.11 -8.62
C TYR A 190 12.44 18.88 -7.38
N GLU A 191 11.80 18.65 -6.23
CA GLU A 191 12.24 19.20 -4.95
C GLU A 191 13.68 18.74 -4.63
N GLY A 192 13.95 17.43 -4.75
CA GLY A 192 15.30 16.86 -4.58
C GLY A 192 16.33 17.38 -5.60
N MET A 193 15.88 17.91 -6.74
CA MET A 193 16.74 18.58 -7.74
C MET A 193 16.93 20.08 -7.47
N GLY A 194 16.20 20.67 -6.52
CA GLY A 194 16.15 22.12 -6.31
C GLY A 194 15.31 22.88 -7.35
N GLU A 195 14.52 22.18 -8.16
CA GLU A 195 13.71 22.75 -9.24
C GLU A 195 12.34 23.24 -8.74
N ALA A 196 12.35 24.27 -7.89
CA ALA A 196 11.17 24.75 -7.17
C ALA A 196 9.97 25.08 -8.07
N SER A 197 10.19 25.68 -9.25
CA SER A 197 9.10 26.04 -10.17
C SER A 197 8.40 24.82 -10.77
N LEU A 198 9.15 23.75 -11.05
CA LEU A 198 8.62 22.50 -11.58
C LEU A 198 7.93 21.71 -10.47
N MET A 199 8.54 21.64 -9.28
CA MET A 199 7.93 21.06 -8.08
C MET A 199 6.55 21.65 -7.79
N LEU A 200 6.45 22.99 -7.64
CA LEU A 200 5.18 23.68 -7.35
C LEU A 200 4.11 23.38 -8.41
N ARG A 201 4.50 23.29 -9.68
CA ARG A 201 3.57 22.93 -10.77
C ARG A 201 2.99 21.52 -10.57
N GLN A 202 3.84 20.54 -10.23
CA GLN A 202 3.40 19.16 -10.04
C GLN A 202 2.58 18.98 -8.77
N PHE A 203 2.95 19.66 -7.68
CA PHE A 203 2.17 19.67 -6.45
C PHE A 203 0.81 20.35 -6.62
N SER A 204 0.73 21.43 -7.40
CA SER A 204 -0.56 22.03 -7.77
C SER A 204 -1.44 21.06 -8.56
N HIS A 205 -0.85 20.28 -9.48
CA HIS A 205 -1.60 19.27 -10.22
C HIS A 205 -2.07 18.13 -9.31
N THR A 206 -1.19 17.64 -8.42
CA THR A 206 -1.52 16.64 -7.40
C THR A 206 -2.71 17.08 -6.55
N HIS A 207 -2.64 18.30 -6.00
CA HIS A 207 -3.69 18.88 -5.16
C HIS A 207 -5.03 18.96 -5.89
N LYS A 208 -5.04 19.40 -7.15
CA LYS A 208 -6.27 19.47 -7.97
C LYS A 208 -6.89 18.09 -8.22
N LEU A 209 -6.06 17.09 -8.52
CA LEU A 209 -6.55 15.73 -8.77
C LEU A 209 -7.03 15.05 -7.49
N ASP A 210 -6.31 15.20 -6.37
CA ASP A 210 -6.72 14.63 -5.08
C ASP A 210 -8.07 15.23 -4.62
N GLN A 211 -8.32 16.53 -4.84
CA GLN A 211 -9.59 17.18 -4.48
C GLN A 211 -10.83 16.63 -5.19
N VAL A 212 -10.67 16.07 -6.39
CA VAL A 212 -11.79 15.48 -7.15
C VAL A 212 -11.90 13.98 -6.94
N MET A 213 -10.97 13.37 -6.21
CA MET A 213 -10.96 11.95 -5.88
C MET A 213 -11.12 11.74 -4.37
N PRO A 214 -12.32 11.41 -3.89
CA PRO A 214 -12.54 11.22 -2.45
C PRO A 214 -11.72 10.03 -1.92
N PRO A 215 -11.28 10.08 -0.64
CA PRO A 215 -10.66 8.93 0.02
C PRO A 215 -11.64 7.74 0.10
N GLN A 216 -11.10 6.53 0.25
CA GLN A 216 -11.91 5.30 0.32
C GLN A 216 -12.72 5.24 1.62
N LEU A 217 -12.05 5.46 2.75
CA LEU A 217 -12.71 5.73 4.02
C LEU A 217 -13.14 7.20 4.04
N ARG A 218 -14.36 7.48 4.48
CA ARG A 218 -14.83 8.85 4.69
C ARG A 218 -15.68 8.93 5.95
N LEU A 219 -15.14 9.55 6.99
CA LEU A 219 -15.88 9.85 8.21
C LEU A 219 -16.71 11.12 8.03
N SER A 220 -17.77 11.26 8.81
CA SER A 220 -18.41 12.58 8.95
C SER A 220 -17.45 13.54 9.63
N ALA A 221 -17.55 14.84 9.31
CA ALA A 221 -16.75 15.87 9.98
C ALA A 221 -16.89 15.81 11.52
N SER A 222 -18.06 15.42 12.03
CA SER A 222 -18.28 15.25 13.48
C SER A 222 -17.61 14.00 14.06
N ALA A 223 -17.56 12.89 13.31
CA ALA A 223 -16.87 11.68 13.76
C ALA A 223 -15.35 11.89 13.77
N PHE A 224 -14.80 12.45 12.69
CA PHE A 224 -13.38 12.78 12.59
C PHE A 224 -12.95 13.76 13.69
N ARG A 225 -13.76 14.81 13.92
CA ARG A 225 -13.53 15.78 15.00
C ARG A 225 -13.47 15.15 16.38
N ARG A 226 -14.37 14.21 16.70
CA ARG A 226 -14.35 13.51 17.99
C ARG A 226 -13.09 12.69 18.21
N ILE A 227 -12.53 12.08 17.16
CA ILE A 227 -11.25 11.36 17.24
C ILE A 227 -10.13 12.38 17.50
N ALA A 228 -10.08 13.46 16.71
CA ALA A 228 -9.05 14.50 16.85
C ALA A 228 -9.07 15.18 18.24
N GLU A 229 -10.26 15.46 18.79
CA GLU A 229 -10.42 16.02 20.13
C GLU A 229 -9.89 15.07 21.21
N ARG A 230 -10.21 13.77 21.10
CA ARG A 230 -9.70 12.75 22.03
C ARG A 230 -8.18 12.63 21.97
N VAL A 231 -7.61 12.52 20.77
CA VAL A 231 -6.14 12.48 20.56
C VAL A 231 -5.49 13.71 21.21
N LEU A 232 -6.09 14.88 21.04
CA LEU A 232 -5.55 16.11 21.60
C LEU A 232 -5.63 16.14 23.14
N ASP A 233 -6.76 15.72 23.72
CA ASP A 233 -6.95 15.67 25.17
C ASP A 233 -5.97 14.68 25.84
N GLU A 234 -5.66 13.56 25.18
CA GLU A 234 -4.79 12.52 25.71
C GLU A 234 -3.29 12.83 25.52
N MET A 235 -2.92 13.41 24.37
CA MET A 235 -1.51 13.47 23.94
C MET A 235 -0.88 14.86 24.03
N TRP A 236 -1.66 15.93 24.21
CA TRP A 236 -1.12 17.29 24.19
C TRP A 236 -0.22 17.58 25.41
N PRO A 237 1.05 17.98 25.21
CA PRO A 237 2.03 18.03 26.31
C PRO A 237 1.98 19.32 27.15
N LEU A 238 1.31 20.38 26.67
CA LEU A 238 1.34 21.70 27.31
C LEU A 238 0.03 22.01 28.04
N ARG A 239 0.10 22.90 29.03
CA ARG A 239 -1.13 23.49 29.61
C ARG A 239 -1.85 24.36 28.57
N GLY A 240 -3.13 24.09 28.40
CA GLY A 240 -3.99 24.75 27.41
C GLY A 240 -3.88 24.06 26.05
N ALA A 241 -5.01 23.51 25.58
CA ALA A 241 -5.09 22.85 24.29
C ALA A 241 -4.91 23.85 23.14
N PRO A 242 -4.24 23.47 22.03
CA PRO A 242 -4.14 24.30 20.84
C PRO A 242 -5.53 24.50 20.21
N LEU A 243 -5.64 25.48 19.34
CA LEU A 243 -6.81 25.63 18.49
C LEU A 243 -6.86 24.46 17.49
N LEU A 244 -7.83 23.56 17.66
CA LEU A 244 -8.06 22.47 16.73
C LEU A 244 -8.81 22.94 15.47
N CYS A 245 -8.14 22.86 14.33
CA CYS A 245 -8.67 23.14 13.01
C CYS A 245 -8.74 21.85 12.19
N ILE A 246 -9.83 21.66 11.46
CA ILE A 246 -10.00 20.53 10.53
C ILE A 246 -10.33 21.12 9.17
N ARG A 247 -9.59 20.68 8.16
CA ARG A 247 -9.76 21.05 6.75
C ARG A 247 -9.64 19.79 5.92
N ASP A 248 -10.10 19.78 4.67
CA ASP A 248 -9.89 18.61 3.82
C ASP A 248 -8.44 18.57 3.28
N TYR A 249 -7.87 19.73 2.92
CA TYR A 249 -6.54 19.89 2.35
C TYR A 249 -5.83 21.19 2.78
N PRO A 250 -4.49 21.29 2.62
CA PRO A 250 -3.76 22.55 2.72
C PRO A 250 -4.27 23.57 1.70
N ASP A 251 -4.47 24.82 2.11
CA ASP A 251 -4.85 25.89 1.20
C ASP A 251 -3.65 26.43 0.39
N SER A 252 -3.91 27.28 -0.60
CA SER A 252 -2.86 27.82 -1.47
C SER A 252 -1.80 28.66 -0.74
N SER A 253 -2.14 29.27 0.41
CA SER A 253 -1.18 30.02 1.23
C SER A 253 -0.27 29.08 2.00
N GLN A 254 -0.81 27.98 2.52
CA GLN A 254 -0.05 26.95 3.22
C GLN A 254 0.87 26.19 2.27
N LEU A 255 0.46 26.00 1.01
CA LEU A 255 1.32 25.42 -0.04
C LEU A 255 2.37 26.40 -0.58
N ALA A 256 2.27 27.69 -0.29
CA ALA A 256 3.24 28.69 -0.68
C ALA A 256 4.41 28.83 0.32
N GLU A 257 4.28 28.23 1.50
CA GLU A 257 5.34 28.20 2.53
C GLU A 257 5.97 26.80 2.60
N ALA A 258 7.28 26.73 2.80
CA ALA A 258 7.96 25.45 2.93
C ALA A 258 7.59 24.77 4.27
N PRO A 259 7.39 23.44 4.31
CA PRO A 259 7.42 22.50 3.17
C PRO A 259 6.20 22.60 2.25
N HIS A 260 6.37 22.42 0.94
CA HIS A 260 5.33 22.62 -0.08
C HIS A 260 4.47 21.35 -0.35
N ASP A 261 4.08 20.62 0.68
CA ASP A 261 3.46 19.29 0.51
C ASP A 261 1.92 19.36 0.38
N PRO A 262 1.34 19.05 -0.81
CA PRO A 262 -0.12 19.01 -1.01
C PRO A 262 -0.83 17.89 -0.25
N ARG A 263 -0.08 16.85 0.16
CA ARG A 263 -0.59 15.67 0.88
C ARG A 263 -0.23 15.68 2.36
N ARG A 264 0.26 16.81 2.89
CA ARG A 264 0.48 16.98 4.33
C ARG A 264 -0.77 16.59 5.12
N MET A 265 -0.60 15.77 6.15
CA MET A 265 -1.72 15.23 6.93
C MET A 265 -2.08 16.08 8.16
N GLY A 266 -1.12 16.79 8.74
CA GLY A 266 -1.40 17.81 9.74
C GLY A 266 -0.25 18.80 9.90
N MET A 267 -0.50 19.86 10.68
CA MET A 267 0.46 20.94 10.89
C MET A 267 0.22 21.66 12.21
N LEU A 268 1.31 21.90 12.95
CA LEU A 268 1.30 22.73 14.15
C LEU A 268 1.94 24.10 13.86
N SER A 269 1.14 25.15 14.01
CA SER A 269 1.55 26.54 13.70
C SER A 269 1.32 27.47 14.89
N PRO A 270 2.13 28.53 15.07
CA PRO A 270 1.85 29.56 16.06
C PRO A 270 0.53 30.27 15.76
N ASN A 271 -0.24 30.58 16.80
CA ASN A 271 -1.50 31.31 16.66
C ASN A 271 -1.25 32.83 16.73
N ILE A 272 -1.05 33.45 15.56
CA ILE A 272 -0.64 34.87 15.46
C ILE A 272 -1.80 35.83 15.80
N GLU A 273 -3.06 35.46 15.55
CA GLU A 273 -4.23 36.32 15.77
C GLU A 273 -4.48 36.65 17.26
N LEU A 274 -4.18 35.71 18.16
CA LEU A 274 -4.35 35.89 19.62
C LEU A 274 -3.20 36.65 20.28
N SER A 275 -2.09 36.90 19.57
CA SER A 275 -0.95 37.64 20.13
C SER A 275 -1.22 39.15 20.30
N ARG A 276 -2.35 39.65 19.78
CA ARG A 276 -2.74 41.08 19.86
C ARG A 276 -3.74 41.42 20.97
N GLN A 277 -4.38 40.44 21.60
CA GLN A 277 -5.53 40.70 22.50
C GLN A 277 -5.27 40.50 23.99
N GLY A 278 -4.02 40.26 24.42
CA GLY A 278 -3.64 40.30 25.85
C GLY A 278 -4.18 39.14 26.72
N GLU A 279 -4.99 38.25 26.17
CA GLU A 279 -5.40 36.98 26.78
C GLU A 279 -4.52 35.85 26.24
N GLN A 280 -4.05 34.92 27.08
CA GLN A 280 -3.30 33.74 26.62
C GLN A 280 -3.69 32.46 27.40
N PRO A 281 -3.57 31.24 26.81
CA PRO A 281 -3.11 30.95 25.44
C PRO A 281 -3.79 29.75 24.73
N GLN A 282 -4.31 29.94 23.52
CA GLN A 282 -4.08 28.93 22.48
C GLN A 282 -2.91 29.39 21.64
N ARG A 283 -1.68 29.28 22.19
CA ARG A 283 -0.43 29.69 21.53
C ARG A 283 -0.19 28.96 20.21
N TRP A 284 -0.83 27.81 20.07
CA TRP A 284 -0.67 26.87 18.97
C TRP A 284 -2.00 26.63 18.28
N ARG A 285 -1.93 26.39 16.97
CA ARG A 285 -3.02 25.95 16.12
C ARG A 285 -2.60 24.64 15.49
N LEU A 286 -3.33 23.58 15.80
CA LEU A 286 -3.17 22.25 15.20
C LEU A 286 -4.20 22.09 14.09
N THR A 287 -3.74 21.88 12.87
CA THR A 287 -4.62 21.61 11.72
C THR A 287 -4.46 20.16 11.30
N PHE A 288 -5.55 19.39 11.27
CA PHE A 288 -5.59 18.09 10.61
C PHE A 288 -6.26 18.22 9.24
N TYR A 289 -5.69 17.57 8.24
CA TYR A 289 -6.20 17.53 6.87
C TYR A 289 -6.94 16.21 6.65
N GLN A 290 -8.25 16.24 6.85
CA GLN A 290 -9.11 15.06 6.92
C GLN A 290 -8.97 14.16 5.70
N TRP A 291 -9.09 14.69 4.49
CA TRP A 291 -9.02 13.86 3.29
C TRP A 291 -7.60 13.36 3.00
N ASN A 292 -6.56 14.04 3.48
CA ASN A 292 -5.20 13.54 3.40
C ASN A 292 -4.99 12.36 4.37
N ILE A 293 -5.49 12.45 5.60
CA ILE A 293 -5.41 11.34 6.57
C ILE A 293 -6.25 10.14 6.10
N GLU A 294 -7.52 10.37 5.77
CA GLU A 294 -8.45 9.32 5.33
C GLU A 294 -8.01 8.60 4.04
N ARG A 295 -7.12 9.20 3.25
CA ARG A 295 -6.58 8.60 2.02
C ARG A 295 -5.64 7.43 2.29
N PHE A 296 -5.00 7.41 3.45
CA PHE A 296 -4.01 6.40 3.83
C PHE A 296 -4.47 5.49 4.95
N CYS A 297 -5.69 5.69 5.46
CA CYS A 297 -6.30 4.85 6.49
C CYS A 297 -7.53 4.11 5.95
N PHE A 298 -7.73 2.89 6.43
CA PHE A 298 -8.83 2.00 6.08
C PHE A 298 -9.82 1.80 7.24
N THR A 299 -9.43 2.15 8.47
CA THR A 299 -10.28 2.07 9.66
C THR A 299 -10.24 3.37 10.50
N PRO A 300 -11.26 3.65 11.32
CA PRO A 300 -11.22 4.76 12.28
C PRO A 300 -10.07 4.67 13.28
N GLU A 301 -9.65 3.45 13.64
CA GLU A 301 -8.53 3.20 14.55
C GLU A 301 -7.21 3.63 13.92
N GLU A 302 -6.98 3.32 12.64
CA GLU A 302 -5.80 3.79 11.89
C GLU A 302 -5.76 5.32 11.78
N ILE A 303 -6.92 5.98 11.66
CA ILE A 303 -7.00 7.46 11.68
C ILE A 303 -6.52 8.00 13.03
N GLU A 304 -6.93 7.38 14.13
CA GLU A 304 -6.52 7.77 15.48
C GLU A 304 -5.01 7.61 15.67
N GLU A 305 -4.45 6.46 15.27
CA GLU A 305 -3.01 6.19 15.29
C GLU A 305 -2.21 7.20 14.45
N GLU A 306 -2.69 7.53 13.25
CA GLU A 306 -2.03 8.50 12.36
C GLU A 306 -2.07 9.91 12.95
N MET A 307 -3.20 10.35 13.53
CA MET A 307 -3.30 11.64 14.22
C MET A 307 -2.32 11.74 15.40
N VAL A 308 -2.17 10.65 16.16
CA VAL A 308 -1.20 10.57 17.27
C VAL A 308 0.23 10.73 16.75
N ALA A 309 0.58 10.04 15.66
CA ALA A 309 1.90 10.12 15.04
C ALA A 309 2.20 11.55 14.55
N ILE A 310 1.26 12.17 13.82
CA ILE A 310 1.36 13.55 13.33
C ILE A 310 1.56 14.51 14.50
N LEU A 311 0.74 14.42 15.55
CA LEU A 311 0.83 15.33 16.69
C LEU A 311 2.19 15.21 17.40
N ARG A 312 2.67 13.97 17.60
CA ARG A 312 3.97 13.72 18.20
C ARG A 312 5.09 14.34 17.38
N GLN A 313 5.13 14.06 16.08
CA GLN A 313 6.15 14.59 15.18
C GLN A 313 6.15 16.12 15.16
N GLU A 314 4.99 16.74 15.02
CA GLU A 314 4.89 18.20 15.02
C GLU A 314 5.31 18.83 16.36
N CYS A 315 5.03 18.18 17.49
CA CYS A 315 5.50 18.64 18.80
C CYS A 315 7.02 18.51 18.94
N GLU A 316 7.60 17.41 18.46
CA GLU A 316 9.05 17.18 18.44
C GLU A 316 9.76 18.22 17.57
N ASP A 317 9.28 18.45 16.34
CA ASP A 317 9.83 19.44 15.40
C ASP A 317 9.79 20.88 15.95
N LYS A 318 8.82 21.19 16.82
CA LYS A 318 8.70 22.49 17.50
C LYS A 318 9.37 22.53 18.88
N GLY A 319 10.02 21.46 19.32
CA GLY A 319 10.70 21.39 20.61
C GLY A 319 9.77 21.46 21.82
N LEU A 320 8.52 21.01 21.68
CA LEU A 320 7.48 21.05 22.70
C LEU A 320 7.45 19.83 23.62
N SER A 321 8.43 18.92 23.50
CA SER A 321 8.49 17.69 24.29
C SER A 321 8.90 17.97 25.74
N SER A 322 7.97 17.82 26.68
CA SER A 322 8.28 17.50 28.08
C SER A 322 7.67 16.14 28.42
N SER A 323 8.52 15.11 28.56
CA SER A 323 8.19 13.78 29.11
C SER A 323 6.85 13.18 28.63
N MET A 324 6.72 12.85 27.34
CA MET A 324 5.69 11.91 26.91
C MET A 324 5.96 10.59 27.65
N HIS A 325 5.06 10.22 28.56
CA HIS A 325 5.23 9.04 29.38
C HIS A 325 5.34 7.81 28.46
N SER A 326 6.42 7.06 28.64
CA SER A 326 6.59 5.73 28.10
C SER A 326 5.45 4.85 28.62
N TYR A 327 4.43 4.61 27.81
CA TYR A 327 3.55 3.46 28.01
C TYR A 327 4.33 2.21 27.59
N SER A 328 5.05 1.63 28.56
CA SER A 328 5.44 0.24 28.49
C SER A 328 4.17 -0.60 28.53
N ALA A 329 3.93 -1.37 27.47
CA ALA A 329 2.95 -2.45 27.48
C ALA A 329 3.24 -3.40 28.65
N SER A 330 2.23 -3.63 29.48
CA SER A 330 2.17 -4.71 30.47
C SER A 330 1.16 -5.75 30.02
#